data_AF-A0A421JHE4-F1
#
_entry.id   AF-A0A421JHE4-F1
#
_cell.length_a   1.000
_cell.length_b   1.000
_cell.length_c   1.000
_cell.angle_alpha   90.00
_cell.angle_beta   90.00
_cell.angle_gamma   90.00
#
_symmetry.space_group_name_H-M   'P 1'
#
loop_
_entity.id
_entity.type
_entity.pdbx_description
1 polymer ?
#
loop_
_entity_poly.entity_id
_entity_poly.type
_entity_poly.pdbx_seq_one_letter_code
_entity_poly.pdbx_strand_id
1 'polypeptide(L)'
;MSVLPEQLKNVHASFTDVFPKATSGLPLLHHFEEQSGLPRSYFVIPFSLIYFVMIFVNAGGLGQLLSNIVGLVIPGYYSLLALQTKSTKDDTQLLTYWVVFAFLNVIEFWSSAILYWMPFYFLFKAIFLVWTGVPNFGGANIVYINVIKPVADSYFSSHKDSVAKKIDEAAEAVSSSVHL
;
A
#
# COMPACT_ATOMS: atom_id res chain seq x y z
N MET A 1 7.97 -42.59 -9.29
CA MET A 1 8.09 -41.32 -10.02
C MET A 1 6.70 -40.86 -10.42
N SER A 2 6.05 -40.03 -9.59
CA SER A 2 4.73 -39.49 -9.88
C SER A 2 4.85 -38.44 -10.99
N VAL A 3 4.20 -38.69 -12.11
CA VAL A 3 4.13 -37.76 -13.24
C VAL A 3 3.27 -36.58 -12.80
N LEU A 4 3.90 -35.55 -12.24
CA LEU A 4 3.25 -34.29 -11.91
C LEU A 4 2.68 -33.69 -13.22
N PRO A 5 1.40 -33.26 -13.23
CA PRO A 5 0.77 -32.73 -14.43
C PRO A 5 1.53 -31.50 -14.93
N GLU A 6 1.65 -31.32 -16.25
CA GLU A 6 2.43 -30.22 -16.86
C GLU A 6 2.09 -28.83 -16.30
N GLN A 7 0.84 -28.63 -15.90
CA GLN A 7 0.36 -27.41 -15.24
C GLN A 7 1.19 -27.09 -13.98
N LEU A 8 1.51 -28.09 -13.16
CA LEU A 8 2.34 -27.93 -11.96
C LEU A 8 3.79 -27.61 -12.30
N LYS A 9 4.34 -28.13 -13.40
CA LYS A 9 5.71 -27.80 -13.87
C LYS A 9 5.81 -26.37 -14.37
N ASN A 10 4.83 -25.91 -15.14
CA ASN A 10 4.81 -24.55 -15.69
C ASN A 10 4.59 -23.49 -14.62
N VAL A 11 3.72 -23.80 -13.65
CA VAL A 11 3.50 -22.98 -12.46
C VAL A 11 4.78 -22.91 -11.62
N HIS A 12 5.44 -24.05 -11.37
CA HIS A 12 6.70 -24.08 -10.63
C HIS A 12 7.81 -23.28 -11.35
N ALA A 13 7.95 -23.44 -12.67
CA ALA A 13 8.92 -22.72 -13.48
C ALA A 13 8.67 -21.19 -13.48
N SER A 14 7.41 -20.78 -13.61
CA SER A 14 7.01 -19.37 -13.53
C SER A 14 7.29 -18.79 -12.13
N PHE A 15 7.04 -19.56 -11.07
CA PHE A 15 7.36 -19.16 -9.71
C PHE A 15 8.87 -19.06 -9.44
N THR A 16 9.68 -20.00 -9.94
CA THR A 16 11.14 -19.97 -9.75
C THR A 16 11.82 -18.82 -10.48
N ASP A 17 11.18 -18.22 -11.49
CA ASP A 17 11.77 -17.15 -12.30
C ASP A 17 11.35 -15.74 -11.82
N VAL A 18 10.12 -15.60 -11.30
CA VAL A 18 9.59 -14.32 -10.79
C VAL A 18 10.09 -14.01 -9.37
N PHE A 19 10.25 -15.03 -8.52
CA PHE A 19 10.63 -14.85 -7.12
C PHE A 19 12.05 -14.33 -6.87
N PRO A 20 13.10 -14.81 -7.57
CA PRO A 20 14.46 -14.29 -7.39
C PRO A 20 14.53 -12.79 -7.66
N LYS A 21 13.75 -12.32 -8.64
CA LYS A 21 13.70 -10.92 -9.05
C LYS A 21 13.01 -10.01 -8.01
N ALA A 22 12.04 -10.54 -7.27
CA ALA A 22 11.33 -9.83 -6.20
C ALA A 22 12.09 -9.83 -4.85
N THR A 23 13.00 -10.79 -4.65
CA THR A 23 13.69 -11.02 -3.36
C THR A 23 15.20 -10.77 -3.39
N SER A 24 15.79 -10.52 -4.56
CA SER A 24 17.23 -10.24 -4.72
C SER A 24 17.74 -9.00 -3.97
N GLY A 25 16.84 -8.11 -3.53
CA GLY A 25 17.19 -6.90 -2.76
C GLY A 25 17.21 -7.07 -1.24
N LEU A 26 16.87 -8.25 -0.68
CA LEU A 26 16.70 -8.46 0.76
C LEU A 26 17.87 -9.29 1.36
N PRO A 27 18.90 -8.67 1.94
CA PRO A 27 20.06 -9.38 2.51
C PRO A 27 19.70 -10.30 3.69
N LEU A 28 18.60 -10.03 4.39
CA LEU A 28 18.07 -10.87 5.48
C LEU A 28 17.67 -12.28 5.01
N LEU A 29 17.22 -12.42 3.76
CA LEU A 29 16.83 -13.73 3.20
C LEU A 29 18.04 -14.60 2.84
N HIS A 30 19.18 -13.97 2.50
CA HIS A 30 20.42 -14.70 2.23
C HIS A 30 20.98 -15.38 3.48
N HIS A 31 20.99 -14.68 4.63
CA HIS A 31 21.42 -15.28 5.90
C HIS A 31 20.52 -16.42 6.37
N PHE A 32 19.21 -16.31 6.13
CA PHE A 32 18.26 -17.38 6.48
C PHE A 32 18.32 -18.59 5.54
N GLU A 33 18.66 -18.39 4.27
CA GLU A 33 18.86 -19.48 3.31
C GLU A 33 20.13 -20.28 3.60
N GLU A 34 21.23 -19.62 3.97
CA GLU A 34 22.49 -20.28 4.35
C GLU A 34 22.35 -21.13 5.61
N GLN A 35 21.50 -20.72 6.57
CA GLN A 35 21.29 -21.47 7.82
C GLN A 35 20.26 -22.60 7.71
N SER A 36 19.29 -22.51 6.79
CA SER A 36 18.18 -23.47 6.70
C SER A 36 18.26 -24.45 5.53
N GLY A 37 19.10 -24.17 4.53
CA GLY A 37 19.33 -25.06 3.37
C GLY A 37 18.11 -25.27 2.46
N LEU A 38 17.03 -24.51 2.66
CA LEU A 38 15.79 -24.61 1.91
C LEU A 38 15.60 -23.39 0.97
N PRO A 39 15.08 -23.58 -0.26
CA PRO A 39 14.89 -22.49 -1.22
C PRO A 39 13.87 -21.46 -0.74
N ARG A 40 14.20 -20.17 -0.89
CA ARG A 40 13.47 -18.98 -0.37
C ARG A 40 11.95 -18.98 -0.63
N SER A 41 11.50 -19.52 -1.75
CA SER A 41 10.08 -19.58 -2.13
C SER A 41 9.24 -20.44 -1.17
N TYR A 42 9.84 -21.47 -0.57
CA TYR A 42 9.13 -22.41 0.30
C TYR A 42 8.67 -21.78 1.61
N PHE A 43 9.30 -20.68 2.07
CA PHE A 43 8.88 -19.97 3.27
C PHE A 43 7.91 -18.83 2.95
N VAL A 44 8.18 -18.05 1.90
CA VAL A 44 7.38 -16.85 1.61
C VAL A 44 5.92 -17.19 1.28
N ILE A 45 5.68 -18.28 0.55
CA ILE A 45 4.32 -18.69 0.17
C ILE A 45 3.48 -19.09 1.40
N PRO A 46 3.90 -20.03 2.27
CA PRO A 46 3.13 -20.35 3.46
C PRO A 46 3.04 -19.17 4.44
N PHE A 47 4.08 -18.36 4.63
CA PHE A 47 3.98 -17.16 5.48
C PHE A 47 2.97 -16.15 4.93
N SER A 48 2.96 -15.91 3.62
CA SER A 48 1.97 -15.04 2.96
C SER A 48 0.55 -15.61 3.05
N LEU A 49 0.40 -16.92 2.87
CA LEU A 49 -0.89 -17.60 3.01
C LEU A 49 -1.40 -17.53 4.46
N ILE A 50 -0.54 -17.78 5.43
CA ILE A 50 -0.85 -17.65 6.86
C ILE A 50 -1.27 -16.20 7.17
N TYR A 51 -0.54 -15.21 6.65
CA TYR A 51 -0.86 -13.80 6.80
C TYR A 51 -2.25 -13.46 6.23
N PHE A 52 -2.55 -13.96 5.03
CA PHE A 52 -3.85 -13.77 4.38
C PHE A 52 -5.00 -14.44 5.16
N VAL A 53 -4.75 -15.65 5.68
CA VAL A 53 -5.70 -16.37 6.53
C VAL A 53 -5.91 -15.65 7.87
N MET A 54 -4.86 -15.08 8.47
CA MET A 54 -5.00 -14.29 9.70
C MET A 54 -5.85 -13.03 9.50
N ILE A 55 -5.71 -12.34 8.36
CA ILE A 55 -6.59 -11.22 7.99
C ILE A 55 -8.04 -11.69 7.83
N PHE A 56 -8.23 -12.82 7.14
CA PHE A 56 -9.55 -13.39 6.88
C PHE A 56 -10.28 -13.79 8.16
N VAL A 57 -9.58 -14.47 9.08
CA VAL A 57 -10.17 -14.94 10.34
C VAL A 57 -10.42 -13.78 11.31
N ASN A 58 -9.65 -12.69 11.21
CA ASN A 58 -9.74 -11.53 12.09
C ASN A 58 -9.83 -11.90 13.59
N ALA A 59 -9.03 -12.87 14.02
CA ALA A 59 -9.01 -13.30 15.41
C ALA A 59 -8.54 -12.16 16.31
N GLY A 60 -9.37 -11.72 17.26
CA GLY A 60 -9.01 -10.71 18.26
C GLY A 60 -8.65 -9.32 17.70
N GLY A 61 -9.13 -8.96 16.51
CA GLY A 61 -8.83 -7.66 15.88
C GLY A 61 -7.53 -7.62 15.07
N LEU A 62 -6.83 -8.75 14.94
CA LEU A 62 -5.60 -8.85 14.14
C LEU A 62 -5.83 -8.51 12.66
N GLY A 63 -7.03 -8.75 12.12
CA GLY A 63 -7.32 -8.40 10.72
C GLY A 63 -7.22 -6.89 10.46
N GLN A 64 -7.66 -6.08 11.42
CA GLN A 64 -7.52 -4.62 11.34
C GLN A 64 -6.05 -4.20 11.37
N LEU A 65 -5.28 -4.73 12.31
CA LEU A 65 -3.86 -4.41 12.44
C LEU A 65 -3.08 -4.80 11.18
N LEU A 66 -3.24 -6.04 10.72
CA LEU A 66 -2.52 -6.56 9.56
C LEU A 66 -2.90 -5.79 8.28
N SER A 67 -4.19 -5.53 8.04
CA SER A 67 -4.63 -4.74 6.86
C SER A 67 -4.06 -3.32 6.87
N ASN A 68 -3.95 -2.69 8.05
CA ASN A 68 -3.34 -1.36 8.19
C ASN A 68 -1.82 -1.39 7.98
N ILE A 69 -1.13 -2.44 8.41
CA ILE A 69 0.31 -2.61 8.14
C ILE A 69 0.55 -2.69 6.63
N VAL A 70 -0.27 -3.44 5.88
CA VAL A 70 -0.17 -3.48 4.41
C VAL A 70 -0.38 -2.08 3.82
N GLY A 71 -1.42 -1.38 4.27
CA GLY A 71 -1.72 -0.02 3.83
C GLY A 71 -0.65 1.01 4.22
N LEU A 72 0.15 0.75 5.26
CA LEU A 72 1.22 1.64 5.67
C LEU A 72 2.53 1.35 4.92
N VAL A 73 2.93 0.07 4.86
CA VAL A 73 4.27 -0.34 4.43
C VAL A 73 4.47 -0.21 2.92
N ILE A 74 3.47 -0.59 2.11
CA ILE A 74 3.56 -0.53 0.64
C ILE A 74 3.79 0.93 0.16
N PRO A 75 2.87 1.87 0.41
CA PRO A 75 3.05 3.27 0.02
C PRO A 75 4.15 3.95 0.83
N GLY A 76 4.46 3.51 2.04
CA GLY A 76 5.62 3.99 2.81
C GLY A 76 6.95 3.69 2.10
N TYR A 77 7.11 2.48 1.56
CA TYR A 77 8.26 2.13 0.74
C TYR A 77 8.35 2.98 -0.53
N TYR A 78 7.23 3.13 -1.25
CA TYR A 78 7.19 4.00 -2.44
C TYR A 78 7.43 5.47 -2.09
N SER A 79 6.96 5.95 -0.93
CA SER A 79 7.25 7.31 -0.44
C SER A 79 8.74 7.51 -0.21
N LEU A 80 9.43 6.54 0.41
CA LEU A 80 10.88 6.61 0.63
C LEU A 80 11.67 6.59 -0.68
N LEU A 81 11.23 5.81 -1.66
CA LEU A 81 11.82 5.82 -3.00
C LEU A 81 11.55 7.16 -3.72
N ALA A 82 10.33 7.68 -3.64
CA ALA A 82 9.95 8.95 -4.25
C ALA A 82 10.81 10.10 -3.72
N LEU A 83 11.10 10.13 -2.40
CA LEU A 83 11.99 11.11 -1.78
C LEU A 83 13.43 11.12 -2.33
N GLN A 84 13.87 10.03 -2.95
CA GLN A 84 15.20 9.94 -3.57
C GLN A 84 15.18 10.33 -5.06
N THR A 85 13.99 10.53 -5.64
CA THR A 85 13.79 10.89 -7.05
C THR A 85 13.24 12.31 -7.16
N LYS A 86 13.46 12.99 -8.30
CA LYS A 86 12.95 14.36 -8.54
C LYS A 86 11.58 14.40 -9.23
N SER A 87 10.85 13.28 -9.27
CA SER A 87 9.61 13.13 -10.05
C SER A 87 8.39 13.57 -9.23
N THR A 88 7.74 14.68 -9.64
CA THR A 88 6.55 15.23 -8.95
C THR A 88 5.24 14.49 -9.23
N LYS A 89 5.20 13.63 -10.24
CA LYS A 89 3.97 12.87 -10.59
C LYS A 89 3.67 11.77 -9.58
N ASP A 90 4.73 11.15 -9.05
CA ASP A 90 4.61 10.06 -8.08
C ASP A 90 4.13 10.59 -6.73
N ASP A 91 4.59 11.79 -6.35
CA ASP A 91 4.22 12.47 -5.10
C ASP A 91 2.73 12.76 -5.00
N THR A 92 2.11 13.23 -6.09
CA THR A 92 0.67 13.57 -6.10
C THR A 92 -0.19 12.33 -5.89
N GLN A 93 0.19 11.21 -6.51
CA GLN A 93 -0.54 9.94 -6.37
C GLN A 93 -0.36 9.33 -4.97
N LEU A 94 0.84 9.43 -4.40
CA LEU A 94 1.12 9.02 -3.03
C LEU A 94 0.30 9.84 -2.02
N LEU A 95 0.30 11.17 -2.15
CA LEU A 95 -0.49 12.04 -1.28
C LEU A 95 -2.00 11.72 -1.38
N THR A 96 -2.48 11.51 -2.60
CA THR A 96 -3.85 11.10 -2.86
C THR A 96 -4.21 9.79 -2.15
N TYR A 97 -3.33 8.79 -2.21
CA TYR A 97 -3.49 7.55 -1.47
C TYR A 97 -3.62 7.81 0.04
N TRP A 98 -2.73 8.63 0.62
CA TRP A 98 -2.76 8.92 2.06
C TRP A 98 -4.07 9.56 2.50
N VAL A 99 -4.67 10.43 1.66
CA VAL A 99 -6.00 11.00 1.93
C VAL A 99 -7.09 9.91 1.92
N VAL A 100 -7.08 9.02 0.93
CA VAL A 100 -8.02 7.87 0.87
C VAL A 100 -7.85 6.98 2.10
N PHE A 101 -6.62 6.65 2.46
CA PHE A 101 -6.30 5.82 3.61
C PHE A 101 -6.78 6.45 4.92
N ALA A 102 -6.53 7.74 5.13
CA ALA A 102 -6.99 8.45 6.32
C ALA A 102 -8.53 8.48 6.41
N PHE A 103 -9.21 8.81 5.30
CA PHE A 103 -10.67 8.84 5.26
C PHE A 103 -11.30 7.48 5.55
N LEU A 104 -10.75 6.40 4.98
CA LEU A 104 -11.20 5.04 5.22
C LEU A 104 -11.03 4.63 6.69
N ASN A 105 -9.89 4.97 7.31
CA ASN A 105 -9.67 4.68 8.73
C ASN A 105 -10.62 5.45 9.66
N VAL A 106 -10.96 6.70 9.32
CA VAL A 106 -11.95 7.47 10.09
C VAL A 106 -13.33 6.81 10.01
N ILE A 107 -13.82 6.49 8.81
CA ILE A 107 -15.12 5.82 8.65
C ILE A 107 -15.14 4.48 9.39
N GLU A 108 -14.04 3.74 9.32
CA GLU A 108 -13.90 2.47 10.01
C GLU A 108 -13.97 2.60 11.53
N PHE A 109 -13.38 3.65 12.10
CA PHE A 109 -13.48 3.91 13.53
C PHE A 109 -14.95 4.05 13.98
N TRP A 110 -15.73 4.86 13.24
CA TRP A 110 -17.16 5.05 13.49
C TRP A 110 -18.00 3.80 13.23
N SER A 111 -17.57 2.96 12.29
CA SER A 111 -18.30 1.76 11.87
C SER A 111 -17.78 0.47 12.52
N SER A 112 -16.81 0.57 13.43
CA SER A 112 -16.05 -0.56 13.99
C SER A 112 -16.93 -1.67 14.57
N ALA A 113 -18.01 -1.31 15.28
CA ALA A 113 -18.96 -2.26 15.84
C ALA A 113 -19.72 -3.07 14.76
N ILE A 114 -20.07 -2.43 13.65
CA ILE A 114 -20.78 -3.07 12.52
C ILE A 114 -19.79 -3.94 11.71
N LEU A 115 -18.56 -3.45 11.55
CA LEU A 115 -17.51 -4.11 10.77
C LEU A 115 -16.95 -5.35 11.47
N TYR A 116 -16.96 -5.38 12.81
CA TYR A 116 -16.59 -6.57 13.57
C TYR A 116 -17.54 -7.74 13.31
N TRP A 117 -18.82 -7.46 13.05
CA TRP A 117 -19.82 -8.47 12.74
C TRP A 117 -19.70 -9.01 11.29
N MET A 118 -19.07 -8.25 10.38
CA MET A 118 -18.94 -8.64 8.98
C MET A 118 -17.66 -9.47 8.75
N PRO A 119 -17.77 -10.80 8.56
CA PRO A 119 -16.62 -11.58 8.10
C PRO A 119 -16.21 -11.08 6.71
N PHE A 120 -14.90 -11.03 6.43
CA PHE A 120 -14.27 -10.61 5.16
C PHE A 120 -14.02 -9.11 4.93
N TYR A 121 -14.58 -8.20 5.73
CA TYR A 121 -14.36 -6.76 5.51
C TYR A 121 -12.87 -6.37 5.47
N PHE A 122 -12.07 -6.84 6.44
CA PHE A 122 -10.64 -6.52 6.52
C PHE A 122 -9.83 -7.09 5.35
N LEU A 123 -10.30 -8.19 4.75
CA LEU A 123 -9.70 -8.74 3.54
C LEU A 123 -9.97 -7.83 2.33
N PHE A 124 -11.22 -7.40 2.14
CA PHE A 124 -11.57 -6.45 1.08
C PHE A 124 -10.83 -5.13 1.24
N LYS A 125 -10.73 -4.62 2.47
CA LYS A 125 -9.92 -3.46 2.81
C LYS A 125 -8.47 -3.68 2.41
N ALA A 126 -7.84 -4.78 2.82
CA ALA A 126 -6.44 -5.06 2.48
C ALA A 126 -6.20 -5.08 0.96
N ILE A 127 -7.07 -5.75 0.20
CA ILE A 127 -7.01 -5.79 -1.27
C ILE A 127 -7.16 -4.38 -1.85
N PHE A 128 -8.12 -3.60 -1.38
CA PHE A 128 -8.34 -2.23 -1.80
C PHE A 128 -7.14 -1.32 -1.51
N LEU A 129 -6.50 -1.48 -0.35
CA LEU A 129 -5.31 -0.72 0.04
C LEU A 129 -4.08 -1.10 -0.79
N VAL A 130 -3.92 -2.39 -1.15
CA VAL A 130 -2.86 -2.82 -2.08
C VAL A 130 -3.11 -2.21 -3.47
N TRP A 131 -4.34 -2.28 -3.96
CA TRP A 131 -4.70 -1.78 -5.29
C TRP A 131 -4.49 -0.26 -5.42
N THR A 132 -4.82 0.49 -4.37
CA THR A 132 -4.64 1.96 -4.35
C THR A 132 -3.20 2.36 -4.01
N GLY A 133 -2.49 1.59 -3.18
CA GLY A 133 -1.16 1.91 -2.67
C GLY A 133 -0.02 1.65 -3.65
N VAL A 134 -0.24 0.84 -4.70
CA VAL A 134 0.75 0.61 -5.76
C VAL A 134 0.58 1.68 -6.85
N PRO A 135 1.58 2.55 -7.09
CA PRO A 135 1.47 3.64 -8.06
C PRO A 135 1.14 3.18 -9.48
N ASN A 136 1.68 2.02 -9.89
CA ASN A 136 1.46 1.46 -11.24
C ASN A 136 0.00 1.10 -11.56
N PHE A 137 -0.87 0.88 -10.56
CA PHE A 137 -2.27 0.51 -10.82
C PHE A 137 -3.19 1.70 -11.03
N GLY A 138 -2.76 2.93 -10.67
CA GLY A 138 -3.58 4.13 -10.82
C GLY A 138 -4.84 4.18 -9.93
N GLY A 139 -5.04 3.20 -9.04
CA GLY A 139 -6.26 3.07 -8.23
C GLY A 139 -6.54 4.27 -7.34
N ALA A 140 -5.50 4.87 -6.75
CA ALA A 140 -5.65 6.09 -5.94
C ALA A 140 -6.24 7.26 -6.73
N ASN A 141 -5.85 7.45 -7.99
CA ASN A 141 -6.36 8.52 -8.85
C ASN A 141 -7.83 8.30 -9.21
N ILE A 142 -8.23 7.05 -9.47
CA ILE A 142 -9.63 6.69 -9.74
C ILE A 142 -10.52 7.02 -8.53
N VAL A 143 -10.08 6.65 -7.32
CA VAL A 143 -10.83 6.96 -6.10
C VAL A 143 -10.90 8.46 -5.85
N TYR A 144 -9.81 9.18 -6.12
CA TYR A 144 -9.77 10.62 -5.96
C TYR A 144 -10.74 11.35 -6.87
N ILE A 145 -10.69 11.08 -8.18
CA ILE A 145 -11.55 11.74 -9.16
C ILE A 145 -13.04 11.46 -8.87
N ASN A 146 -13.37 10.23 -8.48
CA ASN A 146 -14.77 9.81 -8.35
C ASN A 146 -15.39 10.09 -6.97
N VAL A 147 -14.60 10.09 -5.89
CA VAL A 147 -15.12 10.17 -4.52
C VAL A 147 -14.63 11.43 -3.81
N ILE A 148 -13.32 11.68 -3.81
CA ILE A 148 -12.74 12.76 -3.00
C ILE A 148 -12.92 14.12 -3.67
N LYS A 149 -12.64 14.23 -4.96
CA LYS A 149 -12.73 15.47 -5.74
C LYS A 149 -14.10 16.14 -5.67
N PRO A 150 -15.24 15.45 -5.85
CA PRO A 150 -16.55 16.11 -5.75
C PRO A 150 -16.85 16.62 -4.34
N VAL A 151 -16.42 15.89 -3.30
CA VAL A 151 -16.54 16.35 -1.91
C VAL A 151 -15.63 17.56 -1.67
N ALA A 152 -14.35 17.46 -2.04
CA ALA A 152 -13.40 18.56 -1.88
C ALA A 152 -13.81 19.82 -2.65
N ASP A 153 -14.22 19.71 -3.92
CA ASP A 153 -14.65 20.85 -4.72
C ASP A 153 -15.89 21.54 -4.11
N SER A 154 -16.79 20.78 -3.47
CA SER A 154 -17.95 21.35 -2.76
C SER A 154 -17.58 22.15 -1.51
N TYR A 155 -16.48 21.80 -0.82
CA TYR A 155 -16.01 22.48 0.39
C TYR A 155 -14.99 23.59 0.12
N PHE A 156 -14.11 23.41 -0.86
CA PHE A 156 -12.98 24.31 -1.14
C PHE A 156 -13.24 25.33 -2.25
N SER A 157 -14.36 25.27 -2.96
CA SER A 157 -14.72 26.23 -4.01
C SER A 157 -14.77 27.70 -3.54
N SER A 158 -14.97 27.96 -2.24
CA SER A 158 -14.87 29.32 -1.66
C SER A 158 -13.53 29.66 -0.99
N HIS A 159 -12.63 28.70 -0.76
CA HIS A 159 -11.40 28.89 0.03
C HIS A 159 -10.09 28.60 -0.73
N LYS A 160 -10.18 28.05 -1.94
CA LYS A 160 -9.02 27.63 -2.76
C LYS A 160 -8.04 28.78 -3.01
N ASP A 161 -8.57 29.97 -3.32
CA ASP A 161 -7.76 31.14 -3.65
C ASP A 161 -7.03 31.72 -2.44
N SER A 162 -7.59 31.59 -1.23
CA SER A 162 -6.96 32.10 -0.01
C SER A 162 -5.86 31.17 0.52
N VAL A 163 -6.06 29.86 0.45
CA VAL A 163 -5.08 28.87 0.92
C VAL A 163 -3.92 28.75 -0.07
N ALA A 164 -4.19 28.69 -1.38
CA ALA A 164 -3.14 28.66 -2.39
C ALA A 164 -2.21 29.87 -2.28
N LYS A 165 -2.81 31.08 -2.16
CA LYS A 165 -2.05 32.32 -2.02
C LYS A 165 -1.15 32.35 -0.77
N LYS A 166 -1.63 31.82 0.37
CA LYS A 166 -0.82 31.72 1.60
C LYS A 166 0.31 30.70 1.50
N ILE A 167 0.11 29.60 0.77
CA ILE A 167 1.16 28.59 0.54
C ILE A 167 2.25 29.18 -0.35
N ASP A 168 1.88 29.90 -1.41
CA ASP A 168 2.83 30.56 -2.31
C ASP A 168 3.62 31.65 -1.59
N GLU A 169 2.96 32.51 -0.79
CA GLU A 169 3.62 33.53 0.03
C GLU A 169 4.62 32.91 1.04
N ALA A 170 4.26 31.78 1.66
CA ALA A 170 5.16 31.06 2.58
C ALA A 170 6.35 30.41 1.86
N ALA A 171 6.13 29.86 0.65
CA ALA A 171 7.20 29.28 -0.16
C ALA A 171 8.20 30.34 -0.66
N GLU A 172 7.71 31.51 -1.06
CA GLU A 172 8.54 32.65 -1.46
C GLU A 172 9.35 33.21 -0.28
N ALA A 173 8.73 33.37 0.89
CA ALA A 173 9.42 33.82 2.10
C ALA A 173 10.56 32.88 2.50
N VAL A 174 10.32 31.57 2.47
CA VAL A 174 11.33 30.54 2.77
C VAL A 174 12.45 30.58 1.73
N SER A 175 12.13 30.69 0.43
CA SER A 175 13.13 30.78 -0.63
C SER A 175 14.01 32.04 -0.49
N SER A 176 13.42 33.19 -0.14
CA SER A 176 14.17 34.44 0.05
C SER A 176 15.10 34.38 1.26
N SER A 177 14.73 33.64 2.32
CA SER A 177 15.53 33.50 3.54
C SER A 177 16.74 32.56 3.39
N VAL A 178 16.75 31.68 2.38
CA VAL A 178 17.85 30.73 2.11
C VAL A 178 18.93 31.35 1.20
N HIS A 179 18.63 32.48 0.55
CA HIS A 179 19.56 33.19 -0.35
C HIS A 179 20.29 34.38 0.29
N LEU A 180 20.20 34.57 1.62
CA LEU A 180 20.96 35.53 2.42
C LEU A 180 22.04 34.81 3.25
#